data_AF-D9XDK0-F1
#
_entry.id   AF-D9XDK0-F1
#
_cell.length_a   1.000
_cell.length_b   1.000
_cell.length_c   1.000
_cell.angle_alpha   90.00
_cell.angle_beta   90.00
_cell.angle_gamma   90.00
#
_symmetry.space_group_name_H-M   'P 1'
#
loop_
_entity.id
_entity.type
_entity.pdbx_description
1 polymer ?
#
loop_
_entity_poly.entity_id
_entity_poly.type
_entity_poly.pdbx_seq_one_letter_code
_entity_poly.pdbx_strand_id
1 'polypeptide(L)'
;MGHPLQAAPLTHAAEPMGHREPLMSDDTTPEAAAPPPVAGTPHEHPLPYVFAIGQIRARFRDPGVEKEFAQMVGATDTQGLTTDEVLREVLARPENRYLARQMQYVLTIQGVDTYDVVPHYAEDYTKLIEAVRPAPTPLDLDVVVGVRDPLGAAGSCGGIALPVLEFYQAYSFDRPSLYNAIEKPDGMPAERFRATADEVLTKILQITENVGATPEDRAANFVACRYEAVYLKTFEAFADDYALTSIKVRPAAVGGDQGVMNFTVTYTSRTTDLTEKYSVLVSTRYMNPYLLTRLGPSL
;
A
#
# COMPACT_ATOMS: atom_id res chain seq x y z
N MET A 1 -6.86 11.68 66.62
CA MET A 1 -6.70 11.55 65.15
C MET A 1 -7.92 10.79 64.69
N GLY A 2 -8.96 11.42 64.15
CA GLY A 2 -8.95 12.23 62.94
C GLY A 2 -10.14 11.73 62.14
N HIS A 3 -11.31 12.23 62.52
CA HIS A 3 -12.64 12.15 61.90
C HIS A 3 -12.77 11.56 60.48
N PRO A 4 -13.77 10.71 60.25
CA PRO A 4 -14.62 10.76 59.07
C PRO A 4 -15.76 11.78 59.30
N LEU A 5 -16.04 12.62 58.32
CA LEU A 5 -17.16 13.57 58.23
C LEU A 5 -17.61 13.54 56.75
N GLN A 6 -18.87 13.55 56.35
CA GLN A 6 -20.17 13.54 57.02
C GLN A 6 -21.25 13.31 55.95
N ALA A 7 -22.44 12.92 56.40
CA ALA A 7 -23.68 12.80 55.66
C ALA A 7 -24.27 14.14 55.11
N ALA A 8 -25.17 14.00 54.13
CA ALA A 8 -26.49 14.63 53.84
C ALA A 8 -27.12 15.60 54.89
N PRO A 9 -28.36 16.20 54.72
CA PRO A 9 -29.20 16.61 53.56
C PRO A 9 -30.01 17.96 53.79
N LEU A 10 -31.08 18.18 53.00
CA LEU A 10 -32.31 19.01 53.23
C LEU A 10 -32.17 20.54 53.02
N THR A 11 -33.04 21.20 52.25
CA THR A 11 -34.42 21.54 52.70
C THR A 11 -35.32 22.15 51.60
N HIS A 12 -36.62 21.84 51.73
CA HIS A 12 -37.86 22.61 51.47
C HIS A 12 -38.08 23.36 50.13
N ALA A 13 -39.07 22.98 49.32
CA ALA A 13 -40.54 23.05 49.48
C ALA A 13 -41.10 24.49 49.39
N ALA A 14 -41.90 24.74 48.35
CA ALA A 14 -43.23 25.37 48.44
C ALA A 14 -43.85 25.50 47.02
N GLU A 15 -44.93 24.74 46.79
CA GLU A 15 -45.98 25.13 45.83
C GLU A 15 -46.70 26.41 46.33
N PRO A 16 -47.53 27.05 45.49
CA PRO A 16 -48.94 26.64 45.53
C PRO A 16 -49.64 26.57 44.16
N MET A 17 -50.60 25.65 44.13
CA MET A 17 -51.67 25.50 43.15
C MET A 17 -52.61 26.72 43.07
N GLY A 18 -53.22 26.93 41.90
CA GLY A 18 -54.34 27.85 41.72
C GLY A 18 -55.14 27.62 40.42
N HIS A 19 -56.03 26.63 40.46
CA HIS A 19 -57.38 26.55 39.86
C HIS A 19 -57.70 26.76 38.34
N ARG A 20 -58.10 25.63 37.72
CA ARG A 20 -59.35 25.26 36.99
C ARG A 20 -59.92 26.09 35.81
N GLU A 21 -59.85 25.44 34.62
CA GLU A 21 -60.90 25.10 33.61
C GLU A 21 -61.70 26.22 32.88
N PRO A 22 -62.34 25.99 31.68
CA PRO A 22 -62.39 24.80 30.79
C PRO A 22 -62.30 25.06 29.24
N LEU A 23 -62.15 23.94 28.50
CA LEU A 23 -62.64 23.56 27.16
C LEU A 23 -62.90 24.63 26.06
N MET A 24 -62.13 24.54 24.96
CA MET A 24 -62.68 24.58 23.60
C MET A 24 -61.95 23.62 22.66
N SER A 25 -62.75 22.96 21.85
CA SER A 25 -62.46 22.04 20.75
C SER A 25 -61.56 22.64 19.68
N ASP A 26 -60.63 21.85 19.14
CA ASP A 26 -60.37 21.93 17.72
C ASP A 26 -60.02 20.57 17.11
N ASP A 27 -60.59 20.39 15.94
CA ASP A 27 -60.57 19.21 15.07
C ASP A 27 -59.21 19.17 14.35
N THR A 28 -58.42 18.12 14.54
CA THR A 28 -57.24 17.90 13.69
C THR A 28 -56.99 16.40 13.49
N THR A 29 -57.23 15.99 12.25
CA THR A 29 -56.84 14.73 11.60
C THR A 29 -55.46 14.23 12.07
N PRO A 30 -55.27 12.93 12.38
CA PRO A 30 -53.95 12.43 12.74
C PRO A 30 -53.04 12.37 11.49
N GLU A 31 -52.08 13.29 11.45
CA GLU A 31 -50.94 13.24 10.54
C GLU A 31 -50.14 11.96 10.82
N ALA A 32 -50.04 11.10 9.82
CA ALA A 32 -49.28 9.85 9.91
C ALA A 32 -47.81 10.18 10.22
N ALA A 33 -47.36 9.73 11.39
CA ALA A 33 -45.98 9.88 11.82
C ALA A 33 -45.03 9.31 10.75
N ALA A 34 -44.21 10.19 10.17
CA ALA A 34 -43.12 9.78 9.30
C ALA A 34 -42.22 8.77 10.05
N PRO A 35 -41.76 7.68 9.41
CA PRO A 35 -40.82 6.78 10.04
C PRO A 35 -39.54 7.56 10.40
N PRO A 36 -38.88 7.24 11.52
CA PRO A 36 -37.63 7.90 11.88
C PRO A 36 -36.61 7.72 10.75
N PRO A 37 -35.71 8.69 10.52
CA PRO A 37 -34.69 8.57 9.49
C PRO A 37 -33.88 7.31 9.81
N VAL A 38 -33.88 6.36 8.86
CA VAL A 38 -33.01 5.20 8.90
C VAL A 38 -31.60 5.77 9.01
N ALA A 39 -30.97 5.56 10.17
CA ALA A 39 -29.57 5.87 10.34
C ALA A 39 -28.82 5.13 9.24
N GLY A 40 -28.33 5.89 8.25
CA GLY A 40 -27.44 5.34 7.24
C GLY A 40 -26.31 4.63 7.99
N THR A 41 -26.12 3.36 7.68
CA THR A 41 -24.88 2.66 8.03
C THR A 41 -23.73 3.60 7.70
N PRO A 42 -22.77 3.84 8.61
CA PRO A 42 -21.59 4.62 8.26
C PRO A 42 -21.02 3.96 7.01
N HIS A 43 -20.99 4.69 5.90
CA HIS A 43 -20.12 4.32 4.80
C HIS A 43 -18.71 4.36 5.41
N GLU A 44 -18.19 3.20 5.80
CA GLU A 44 -16.81 2.99 6.20
C GLU A 44 -16.00 3.64 5.09
N HIS A 45 -15.42 4.82 5.35
CA HIS A 45 -14.54 5.46 4.39
C HIS A 45 -13.51 4.40 3.99
N PRO A 46 -13.32 4.11 2.69
CA PRO A 46 -12.33 3.13 2.28
C PRO A 46 -11.02 3.51 2.95
N LEU A 47 -10.57 2.64 3.86
CA LEU A 47 -9.40 2.88 4.68
C LEU A 47 -8.26 3.25 3.73
N PRO A 48 -7.48 4.30 4.01
CA PRO A 48 -6.52 4.85 3.04
C PRO A 48 -5.25 3.99 2.93
N TYR A 49 -5.42 2.67 2.91
CA TYR A 49 -4.36 1.70 2.77
C TYR A 49 -3.78 1.72 1.36
N VAL A 50 -2.46 1.67 1.30
CA VAL A 50 -1.69 1.61 0.06
C VAL A 50 -0.81 0.37 0.11
N PHE A 51 -0.78 -0.37 -0.99
CA PHE A 51 0.23 -1.37 -1.28
C PHE A 51 0.79 -1.01 -2.65
N ALA A 52 1.91 -0.29 -2.70
CA ALA A 52 2.48 0.24 -3.93
C ALA A 52 3.83 -0.41 -4.24
N ILE A 53 4.14 -0.51 -5.53
CA ILE A 53 5.39 -1.04 -6.05
C ILE A 53 5.98 0.04 -6.97
N GLY A 54 7.23 0.39 -6.76
CA GLY A 54 7.89 1.46 -7.51
C GLY A 54 9.37 1.53 -7.19
N GLN A 55 9.93 2.73 -7.21
CA GLN A 55 11.32 3.00 -6.87
C GLN A 55 11.42 4.18 -5.91
N ILE A 56 12.11 3.98 -4.80
CA ILE A 56 12.34 5.01 -3.79
C ILE A 56 13.58 5.81 -4.20
N ARG A 57 13.44 7.14 -4.20
CA ARG A 57 14.55 8.07 -4.43
C ARG A 57 14.68 9.02 -3.26
N ALA A 58 15.91 9.29 -2.83
CA ALA A 58 16.19 10.31 -1.83
C ALA A 58 16.43 11.67 -2.48
N ARG A 59 15.89 12.74 -1.89
CA ARG A 59 16.03 14.13 -2.31
C ARG A 59 16.28 15.03 -1.10
N PHE A 60 17.03 16.11 -1.30
CA PHE A 60 17.18 17.13 -0.26
C PHE A 60 15.86 17.87 -0.08
N ARG A 61 15.37 17.91 1.17
CA ARG A 61 14.11 18.59 1.52
C ARG A 61 14.19 20.11 1.35
N ASP A 62 15.35 20.67 1.69
CA ASP A 62 15.63 22.10 1.59
C ASP A 62 17.13 22.36 1.39
N PRO A 63 17.51 23.59 0.97
CA PRO A 63 18.92 23.94 0.75
C PRO A 63 19.82 23.87 2.00
N GLY A 64 19.24 23.87 3.21
CA GLY A 64 19.98 23.69 4.45
C GLY A 64 20.48 22.25 4.59
N VAL A 65 19.60 21.27 4.36
CA VAL A 65 19.97 19.84 4.34
C VAL A 65 21.02 19.54 3.27
N GLU A 66 20.88 20.14 2.08
CA GLU A 66 21.87 19.99 0.99
C GLU A 66 23.26 20.51 1.39
N LYS A 67 23.33 21.68 2.04
CA LYS A 67 24.62 22.25 2.49
C LYS A 67 25.26 21.45 3.62
N GLU A 68 24.46 20.94 4.55
CA GLU A 68 24.97 20.07 5.62
C GLU A 68 25.51 18.76 5.06
N PHE A 69 24.77 18.16 4.11
CA PHE A 69 25.24 16.98 3.38
C PHE A 69 26.58 17.25 2.67
N ALA A 70 26.72 18.39 1.97
CA ALA A 70 27.96 18.77 1.30
C ALA A 70 29.16 18.90 2.26
N GLN A 71 28.93 19.36 3.50
CA GLN A 71 29.98 19.38 4.54
C GLN A 71 30.40 17.95 4.94
N MET A 72 29.45 17.02 5.05
CA MET A 72 29.74 15.61 5.38
C MET A 72 30.44 14.87 4.24
N VAL A 73 30.13 15.20 2.98
CA VAL A 73 30.86 14.69 1.81
C VAL A 73 32.33 15.09 1.88
N GLY A 74 32.64 16.34 2.25
CA GLY A 74 34.02 16.82 2.40
C GLY A 74 34.82 16.07 3.49
N ALA A 75 34.15 15.43 4.44
CA ALA A 75 34.75 14.60 5.49
C ALA A 75 34.78 13.09 5.13
N THR A 76 34.31 12.71 3.95
CA THR A 76 34.16 11.32 3.51
C THR A 76 34.99 11.06 2.26
N ASP A 77 35.73 9.94 2.21
CA ASP A 77 36.40 9.53 0.98
C ASP A 77 35.35 9.09 -0.04
N THR A 78 35.13 9.92 -1.05
CA THR A 78 34.10 9.76 -2.08
C THR A 78 34.71 9.62 -3.48
N GLN A 79 36.03 9.39 -3.56
CA GLN A 79 36.70 9.28 -4.85
C GLN A 79 36.19 8.09 -5.66
N GLY A 80 35.76 8.35 -6.90
CA GLY A 80 35.31 7.32 -7.83
C GLY A 80 33.87 6.85 -7.63
N LEU A 81 33.14 7.40 -6.65
CA LEU A 81 31.74 7.06 -6.40
C LEU A 81 30.79 7.90 -7.26
N THR A 82 29.66 7.31 -7.65
CA THR A 82 28.53 8.03 -8.25
C THR A 82 27.82 8.91 -7.22
N THR A 83 26.98 9.84 -7.69
CA THR A 83 26.19 10.69 -6.78
C THR A 83 25.33 9.88 -5.82
N ASP A 84 24.69 8.81 -6.28
CA ASP A 84 23.83 7.95 -5.46
C ASP A 84 24.64 7.07 -4.49
N GLU A 85 25.84 6.63 -4.89
CA GLU A 85 26.79 5.95 -4.00
C GLU A 85 27.26 6.85 -2.87
N VAL A 86 27.63 8.10 -3.18
CA VAL A 86 27.99 9.11 -2.17
C VAL A 86 26.82 9.37 -1.24
N LEU A 87 25.61 9.51 -1.78
CA LEU A 87 24.38 9.72 -1.00
C LEU A 87 24.16 8.58 -0.01
N ARG A 88 24.20 7.34 -0.48
CA ARG A 88 24.04 6.15 0.37
C ARG A 88 25.12 6.04 1.42
N GLU A 89 26.39 6.20 1.04
CA GLU A 89 27.55 6.09 1.94
C GLU A 89 27.47 7.11 3.08
N VAL A 90 27.18 8.37 2.77
CA VAL A 90 27.06 9.43 3.77
C VAL A 90 25.86 9.22 4.68
N LEU A 91 24.69 8.85 4.14
CA LEU A 91 23.47 8.65 4.92
C LEU A 91 23.50 7.39 5.79
N ALA A 92 24.22 6.35 5.38
CA ALA A 92 24.33 5.09 6.13
C ALA A 92 25.18 5.22 7.42
N ARG A 93 25.99 6.28 7.54
CA ARG A 93 26.85 6.48 8.72
C ARG A 93 26.02 6.76 9.98
N PRO A 94 26.30 6.08 11.11
CA PRO A 94 25.58 6.28 12.36
C PRO A 94 25.54 7.74 12.84
N GLU A 95 26.62 8.49 12.60
CA GLU A 95 26.76 9.91 12.97
C GLU A 95 25.83 10.82 12.14
N ASN A 96 25.47 10.39 10.93
CA ASN A 96 24.66 11.14 9.98
C ASN A 96 23.17 10.73 9.99
N ARG A 97 22.72 9.92 10.96
CA ARG A 97 21.31 9.48 11.07
C ARG A 97 20.32 10.64 11.11
N TYR A 98 20.72 11.80 11.62
CA TYR A 98 19.87 12.99 11.62
C TYR A 98 19.62 13.51 10.19
N LEU A 99 20.62 13.48 9.30
CA LEU A 99 20.48 13.83 7.88
C LEU A 99 19.52 12.90 7.18
N ALA A 100 19.66 11.59 7.40
CA ALA A 100 18.76 10.60 6.80
C ALA A 100 17.28 10.85 7.16
N ARG A 101 16.99 11.42 8.33
CA ARG A 101 15.63 11.80 8.76
C ARG A 101 15.14 13.11 8.17
N GLN A 102 16.05 13.97 7.73
CA GLN A 102 15.76 15.27 7.13
C GLN A 102 15.65 15.20 5.60
N MET A 103 16.10 14.11 4.99
CA MET A 103 15.85 13.81 3.58
C MET A 103 14.35 13.69 3.28
N GLN A 104 13.99 13.92 2.03
CA GLN A 104 12.71 13.49 1.48
C GLN A 104 12.93 12.18 0.72
N TYR A 105 12.03 11.22 0.89
CA TYR A 105 12.04 9.98 0.14
C TYR A 105 10.79 9.93 -0.72
N VAL A 106 10.97 9.79 -2.03
CA VAL A 106 9.87 9.81 -2.99
C VAL A 106 9.73 8.44 -3.62
N LEU A 107 8.54 7.83 -3.49
CA LEU A 107 8.19 6.65 -4.27
C LEU A 107 7.75 7.10 -5.66
N THR A 108 8.48 6.63 -6.65
CA THR A 108 8.20 6.84 -8.07
C THR A 108 7.59 5.58 -8.67
N ILE A 109 6.49 5.73 -9.41
CA ILE A 109 5.81 4.62 -10.10
C ILE A 109 5.83 4.96 -11.58
N GLN A 110 6.40 4.08 -12.41
CA GLN A 110 6.64 4.36 -13.84
C GLN A 110 7.42 5.67 -14.08
N GLY A 111 8.36 5.98 -13.17
CA GLY A 111 9.15 7.22 -13.23
C GLY A 111 8.39 8.49 -12.83
N VAL A 112 7.14 8.38 -12.38
CA VAL A 112 6.32 9.51 -11.91
C VAL A 112 6.34 9.57 -10.39
N ASP A 113 6.70 10.73 -9.84
CA ASP A 113 6.63 11.01 -8.41
C ASP A 113 5.20 10.82 -7.89
N THR A 114 4.98 9.85 -7.00
CA THR A 114 3.64 9.45 -6.58
C THR A 114 3.39 9.69 -5.09
N TYR A 115 4.34 9.34 -4.21
CA TYR A 115 4.21 9.49 -2.77
C TYR A 115 5.47 10.06 -2.13
N ASP A 116 5.31 10.91 -1.12
CA ASP A 116 6.38 11.18 -0.14
C ASP A 116 6.29 10.10 0.94
N VAL A 117 7.30 9.22 1.02
CA VAL A 117 7.29 8.06 1.91
C VAL A 117 8.02 8.36 3.21
N VAL A 118 7.33 8.12 4.32
CA VAL A 118 7.87 8.29 5.66
C VAL A 118 7.66 7.00 6.45
N PRO A 119 8.63 6.57 7.27
CA PRO A 119 8.43 5.41 8.11
C PRO A 119 7.52 5.76 9.29
N HIS A 120 6.66 4.82 9.69
CA HIS A 120 5.92 4.94 10.95
C HIS A 120 6.86 4.90 12.17
N TYR A 121 7.93 4.10 12.10
CA TYR A 121 8.91 3.94 13.16
C TYR A 121 10.28 4.56 12.79
N ALA A 122 10.92 5.25 13.72
CA ALA A 122 12.16 5.98 13.44
C ALA A 122 13.36 5.07 13.09
N GLU A 123 13.32 3.81 13.49
CA GLU A 123 14.31 2.79 13.11
C GLU A 123 14.24 2.39 11.62
N ASP A 124 13.08 2.56 10.99
CA ASP A 124 12.83 2.11 9.62
C ASP A 124 13.39 3.05 8.55
N TYR A 125 13.98 4.20 8.93
CA TYR A 125 14.76 5.03 8.00
C TYR A 125 15.92 4.25 7.36
N THR A 126 16.46 3.23 8.04
CA THR A 126 17.49 2.36 7.47
C THR A 126 17.01 1.67 6.19
N LYS A 127 15.73 1.25 6.14
CA LYS A 127 15.12 0.62 4.95
C LYS A 127 15.06 1.58 3.76
N LEU A 128 14.84 2.87 4.02
CA LEU A 128 14.83 3.90 2.98
C LEU A 128 16.23 4.18 2.44
N ILE A 129 17.25 4.17 3.30
CA ILE A 129 18.66 4.29 2.87
C ILE A 129 19.06 3.07 2.03
N GLU A 130 18.67 1.87 2.45
CA GLU A 130 18.95 0.63 1.70
C GLU A 130 18.32 0.63 0.31
N ALA A 131 17.13 1.22 0.17
CA ALA A 131 16.43 1.41 -1.10
C ALA A 131 17.13 2.39 -2.06
N VAL A 132 17.95 3.32 -1.54
CA VAL A 132 18.80 4.19 -2.38
C VAL A 132 19.96 3.35 -2.92
N ARG A 133 19.83 2.91 -4.17
CA ARG A 133 20.79 2.03 -4.83
C ARG A 133 21.88 2.84 -5.56
N PRO A 134 23.14 2.38 -5.53
CA PRO A 134 24.25 2.93 -6.31
C PRO A 134 24.00 3.10 -7.81
N ALA A 135 23.31 2.14 -8.42
CA ALA A 135 23.07 2.06 -9.86
C ALA A 135 21.63 1.55 -10.09
N PRO A 136 20.61 2.41 -9.91
CA PRO A 136 19.22 1.99 -10.05
C PRO A 136 18.91 1.61 -11.50
N THR A 137 18.29 0.45 -11.68
CA THR A 137 17.75 -0.01 -12.96
C THR A 137 16.23 0.14 -12.96
N PRO A 138 15.56 0.29 -14.12
CA PRO A 138 14.09 0.35 -14.18
C PRO A 138 13.35 -0.88 -13.62
N LEU A 139 14.08 -1.95 -13.32
CA LEU A 139 13.56 -3.24 -12.86
C LEU A 139 13.86 -3.48 -11.37
N ASP A 140 14.53 -2.53 -10.72
CA ASP A 140 14.62 -2.49 -9.27
C ASP A 140 13.25 -2.14 -8.69
N LEU A 141 12.83 -2.92 -7.69
CA LEU A 141 11.52 -2.79 -7.08
C LEU A 141 11.64 -2.46 -5.61
N ASP A 142 10.92 -1.44 -5.20
CA ASP A 142 10.65 -1.11 -3.82
C ASP A 142 9.15 -1.24 -3.57
N VAL A 143 8.80 -2.04 -2.56
CA VAL A 143 7.43 -2.32 -2.15
C VAL A 143 7.16 -1.55 -0.88
N VAL A 144 6.12 -0.72 -0.88
CA VAL A 144 5.72 0.10 0.26
C VAL A 144 4.29 -0.25 0.64
N VAL A 145 4.09 -0.65 1.90
CA VAL A 145 2.76 -0.98 2.45
C VAL A 145 2.49 -0.11 3.66
N GLY A 146 1.38 0.63 3.61
CA GLY A 146 1.08 1.59 4.64
C GLY A 146 -0.24 2.33 4.49
N VAL A 147 -0.28 3.52 5.10
CA VAL A 147 -1.44 4.39 5.19
C VAL A 147 -1.12 5.72 4.53
N ARG A 148 -1.90 6.10 3.53
CA ARG A 148 -1.84 7.44 2.95
C ARG A 148 -2.48 8.42 3.93
N ASP A 149 -1.80 9.52 4.22
CA ASP A 149 -2.32 10.56 5.12
C ASP A 149 -3.69 11.05 4.63
N PRO A 150 -4.78 10.81 5.40
CA PRO A 150 -6.12 11.22 5.01
C PRO A 150 -6.32 12.74 5.05
N LEU A 151 -5.49 13.47 5.80
CA LEU A 151 -5.58 14.92 5.92
C LEU A 151 -4.95 15.66 4.72
N GLY A 152 -4.28 14.92 3.82
CA GLY A 152 -3.70 15.48 2.61
C GLY A 152 -2.61 16.50 2.92
N ALA A 153 -1.89 16.37 4.05
CA ALA A 153 -0.69 17.15 4.26
C ALA A 153 0.29 16.72 3.17
N ALA A 154 0.42 17.54 2.13
CA ALA A 154 1.35 17.24 1.08
C ALA A 154 2.76 17.40 1.63
N GLY A 155 3.58 16.37 1.46
CA GLY A 155 5.02 16.50 1.61
C GLY A 155 5.49 17.51 0.58
N SER A 156 5.76 18.74 1.01
CA SER A 156 6.21 19.80 0.11
C SER A 156 7.73 19.81 0.07
N CYS A 157 8.29 19.50 -1.09
CA CYS A 157 9.70 19.71 -1.39
C CYS A 157 9.82 20.24 -2.80
N GLY A 158 10.64 21.27 -3.00
CA GLY A 158 10.87 21.84 -4.34
C GLY A 158 9.62 22.34 -5.08
N GLY A 159 8.51 22.59 -4.36
CA GLY A 159 7.24 23.07 -4.93
C GLY A 159 6.28 21.99 -5.44
N ILE A 160 6.63 20.70 -5.34
CA ILE A 160 5.73 19.59 -5.67
C ILE A 160 5.07 19.10 -4.38
N ALA A 161 3.75 19.10 -4.37
CA ALA A 161 2.92 18.61 -3.27
C ALA A 161 2.58 17.13 -3.52
N LEU A 162 3.28 16.21 -2.85
CA LEU A 162 3.01 14.77 -2.94
C LEU A 162 2.19 14.29 -1.73
N PRO A 163 1.24 13.36 -1.89
CA PRO A 163 0.57 12.74 -0.77
C PRO A 163 1.59 11.98 0.10
N VAL A 164 1.53 12.18 1.42
CA VAL A 164 2.36 11.44 2.37
C VAL A 164 1.84 10.01 2.51
N LEU A 165 2.73 9.05 2.38
CA LEU A 165 2.50 7.63 2.64
C LEU A 165 3.36 7.22 3.83
N GLU A 166 2.70 7.04 4.97
CA GLU A 166 3.33 6.47 6.15
C GLU A 166 3.37 4.95 6.02
N PHE A 167 4.56 4.37 5.91
CA PHE A 167 4.72 2.94 5.73
C PHE A 167 4.99 2.20 7.04
N TYR A 168 4.43 0.99 7.11
CA TYR A 168 4.68 0.02 8.17
C TYR A 168 5.57 -1.12 7.69
N GLN A 169 5.62 -1.35 6.38
CA GLN A 169 6.49 -2.32 5.74
C GLN A 169 7.09 -1.71 4.47
N ALA A 170 8.39 -1.88 4.31
CA ALA A 170 9.12 -1.55 3.10
C ALA A 170 10.07 -2.70 2.76
N TYR A 171 10.14 -3.07 1.48
CA TYR A 171 11.02 -4.10 0.96
C TYR A 171 11.68 -3.61 -0.32
N SER A 172 12.95 -3.90 -0.51
CA SER A 172 13.68 -3.55 -1.72
C SER A 172 14.28 -4.81 -2.33
N PHE A 173 14.00 -5.04 -3.60
CA PHE A 173 14.48 -6.19 -4.37
C PHE A 173 15.23 -5.70 -5.60
N ASP A 174 16.45 -6.20 -5.81
CA ASP A 174 17.14 -6.07 -7.08
C ASP A 174 16.75 -7.18 -8.04
N ARG A 175 16.90 -6.91 -9.33
CA ARG A 175 16.59 -7.86 -10.39
C ARG A 175 17.29 -9.21 -10.18
N PRO A 176 18.61 -9.29 -9.86
CA PRO A 176 19.27 -10.56 -9.55
C PRO A 176 18.61 -11.33 -8.39
N SER A 177 18.22 -10.65 -7.32
CA SER A 177 17.57 -11.28 -6.16
C SER A 177 16.20 -11.84 -6.52
N LEU A 178 15.41 -11.12 -7.35
CA LEU A 178 14.14 -11.63 -7.85
C LEU A 178 14.32 -12.91 -8.68
N TYR A 179 15.33 -12.97 -9.54
CA TYR A 179 15.61 -14.18 -10.31
C TYR A 179 16.02 -15.36 -9.44
N ASN A 180 16.91 -15.12 -8.48
CA ASN A 180 17.43 -16.16 -7.62
C ASN A 180 16.38 -16.68 -6.63
N ALA A 181 15.33 -15.91 -6.37
CA ALA A 181 14.20 -16.32 -5.54
C ALA A 181 13.23 -17.27 -6.26
N ILE A 182 13.22 -17.30 -7.60
CA ILE A 182 12.35 -18.20 -8.36
C ILE A 182 13.03 -19.57 -8.45
N GLU A 183 12.40 -20.59 -7.85
CA GLU A 183 12.85 -21.96 -8.03
C GLU A 183 12.69 -22.40 -9.49
N LYS A 184 13.78 -22.88 -10.09
CA LYS A 184 13.77 -23.40 -11.44
C LYS A 184 12.94 -24.69 -11.48
N PRO A 185 11.88 -24.79 -12.30
CA PRO A 185 11.14 -26.03 -12.46
C PRO A 185 12.01 -27.20 -12.93
N ASP A 186 11.64 -28.41 -12.52
CA ASP A 186 12.28 -29.64 -12.97
C ASP A 186 12.17 -29.81 -14.48
N GLY A 187 13.24 -30.31 -15.11
CA GLY A 187 13.28 -30.55 -16.57
C GLY A 187 13.47 -29.31 -17.46
N MET A 188 13.37 -28.08 -16.94
CA MET A 188 13.61 -26.87 -17.75
C MET A 188 15.12 -26.54 -17.87
N PRO A 189 15.65 -26.32 -19.10
CA PRO A 189 17.02 -25.83 -19.31
C PRO A 189 17.23 -24.44 -18.70
N ALA A 190 18.39 -24.18 -18.10
CA ALA A 190 18.68 -22.94 -17.38
C ALA A 190 18.57 -21.67 -18.25
N GLU A 191 18.99 -21.74 -19.52
CA GLU A 191 18.89 -20.62 -20.46
C GLU A 191 17.43 -20.29 -20.80
N ARG A 192 16.62 -21.32 -21.10
CA ARG A 192 15.18 -21.18 -21.32
C ARG A 192 14.48 -20.66 -20.07
N PHE A 193 14.87 -21.13 -18.89
CA PHE A 193 14.35 -20.63 -17.61
C PHE A 193 14.63 -19.14 -17.44
N ARG A 194 15.86 -18.68 -17.67
CA ARG A 194 16.20 -17.25 -17.57
C ARG A 194 15.38 -16.39 -18.53
N ALA A 195 15.34 -16.76 -19.82
CA ALA A 195 14.56 -16.03 -20.81
C ALA A 195 13.06 -15.99 -20.47
N THR A 196 12.53 -17.09 -19.93
CA THR A 196 11.14 -17.17 -19.50
C THR A 196 10.90 -16.34 -18.24
N ALA A 197 11.79 -16.39 -17.27
CA ALA A 197 11.70 -15.63 -16.03
C ALA A 197 11.67 -14.12 -16.30
N ASP A 198 12.48 -13.63 -17.24
CA ASP A 198 12.45 -12.23 -17.70
C ASP A 198 11.07 -11.84 -18.24
N GLU A 199 10.49 -12.66 -19.11
CA GLU A 199 9.19 -12.38 -19.72
C GLU A 199 8.06 -12.42 -18.66
N VAL A 200 8.07 -13.43 -17.79
CA VAL A 200 7.07 -13.62 -16.74
C VAL A 200 7.13 -12.48 -15.74
N LEU A 201 8.32 -12.15 -15.25
CA LEU A 201 8.52 -11.05 -14.32
C LEU A 201 8.09 -9.73 -14.97
N THR A 202 8.47 -9.47 -16.22
CA THR A 202 8.06 -8.25 -16.93
C THR A 202 6.53 -8.15 -17.04
N LYS A 203 5.85 -9.23 -17.48
CA LYS A 203 4.38 -9.23 -17.63
C LYS A 203 3.64 -9.11 -16.30
N ILE A 204 4.13 -9.77 -15.25
CA ILE A 204 3.53 -9.67 -13.91
C ILE A 204 3.81 -8.30 -13.29
N LEU A 205 4.96 -7.68 -13.55
CA LEU A 205 5.24 -6.33 -13.06
C LEU A 205 4.44 -5.27 -13.81
N GLN A 206 4.09 -5.48 -15.07
CA GLN A 206 3.24 -4.55 -15.83
C GLN A 206 1.86 -4.33 -15.18
N ILE A 207 1.28 -5.33 -14.51
CA ILE A 207 0.02 -5.10 -13.77
C ILE A 207 0.20 -4.28 -12.49
N THR A 208 1.44 -4.15 -12.02
CA THR A 208 1.79 -3.38 -10.82
C THR A 208 2.05 -1.91 -11.12
N GLU A 209 1.90 -1.50 -12.38
CA GLU A 209 2.00 -0.11 -12.84
C GLU A 209 0.77 0.71 -12.44
N ASN A 210 0.52 0.76 -11.13
CA ASN A 210 -0.63 1.39 -10.51
C ASN A 210 -0.22 2.06 -9.20
N VAL A 211 -1.08 2.92 -8.66
CA VAL A 211 -0.76 3.71 -7.46
C VAL A 211 -0.92 2.92 -6.15
N GLY A 212 -1.40 1.67 -6.18
CA GLY A 212 -1.51 0.85 -4.98
C GLY A 212 -2.65 1.23 -4.03
N ALA A 213 -3.54 2.15 -4.39
CA ALA A 213 -4.51 2.76 -3.48
C ALA A 213 -5.91 2.13 -3.56
N THR A 214 -6.30 1.60 -4.72
CA THR A 214 -7.59 0.92 -4.89
C THR A 214 -7.53 -0.54 -4.41
N PRO A 215 -8.66 -1.17 -4.04
CA PRO A 215 -8.71 -2.60 -3.78
C PRO A 215 -8.09 -3.45 -4.90
N GLU A 216 -8.36 -3.11 -6.16
CA GLU A 216 -7.84 -3.78 -7.35
C GLU A 216 -6.31 -3.66 -7.42
N ASP A 217 -5.78 -2.45 -7.25
CA ASP A 217 -4.33 -2.18 -7.20
C ASP A 217 -3.65 -2.99 -6.10
N ARG A 218 -4.21 -2.95 -4.88
CA ARG A 218 -3.65 -3.68 -3.74
C ARG A 218 -3.66 -5.19 -3.95
N ALA A 219 -4.71 -5.73 -4.56
CA ALA A 219 -4.77 -7.15 -4.90
C ALA A 219 -3.74 -7.53 -5.98
N ALA A 220 -3.62 -6.71 -7.03
CA ALA A 220 -2.63 -6.90 -8.09
C ALA A 220 -1.21 -6.92 -7.52
N ASN A 221 -0.86 -5.89 -6.73
CA ASN A 221 0.47 -5.72 -6.16
C ASN A 221 0.78 -6.78 -5.10
N PHE A 222 -0.20 -7.17 -4.29
CA PHE A 222 -0.04 -8.28 -3.33
C PHE A 222 0.25 -9.60 -4.03
N VAL A 223 -0.53 -9.97 -5.06
CA VAL A 223 -0.33 -11.23 -5.78
C VAL A 223 1.01 -11.24 -6.50
N ALA A 224 1.37 -10.13 -7.15
CA ALA A 224 2.66 -9.99 -7.81
C ALA A 224 3.83 -10.12 -6.83
N CYS A 225 3.77 -9.52 -5.65
CA CYS A 225 4.90 -9.54 -4.71
C CYS A 225 4.96 -10.77 -3.81
N ARG A 226 3.83 -11.34 -3.41
CA ARG A 226 3.77 -12.31 -2.30
C ARG A 226 3.24 -13.68 -2.68
N TYR A 227 2.83 -13.90 -3.93
CA TYR A 227 2.22 -15.17 -4.32
C TYR A 227 2.97 -15.91 -5.43
N GLU A 228 3.93 -16.74 -5.00
CA GLU A 228 4.80 -17.55 -5.87
C GLU A 228 4.04 -18.46 -6.84
N ALA A 229 2.84 -18.94 -6.47
CA ALA A 229 2.10 -19.91 -7.27
C ALA A 229 1.70 -19.35 -8.65
N VAL A 230 1.53 -18.03 -8.79
CA VAL A 230 1.29 -17.40 -10.09
C VAL A 230 2.51 -17.50 -10.99
N TYR A 231 3.71 -17.34 -10.43
CA TYR A 231 4.96 -17.51 -11.17
C TYR A 231 5.15 -18.96 -11.59
N LEU A 232 5.04 -19.92 -10.64
CA LEU A 232 5.16 -21.35 -10.92
C LEU A 232 4.19 -21.80 -12.01
N LYS A 233 2.91 -21.42 -11.89
CA LYS A 233 1.90 -21.76 -12.90
C LYS A 233 2.20 -21.14 -14.26
N THR A 234 2.76 -19.93 -14.29
CA THR A 234 3.18 -19.32 -15.55
C THR A 234 4.32 -20.10 -16.18
N PHE A 235 5.32 -20.55 -15.40
CA PHE A 235 6.40 -21.40 -15.94
C PHE A 235 5.88 -22.74 -16.47
N GLU A 236 4.96 -23.40 -15.77
CA GLU A 236 4.30 -24.63 -16.25
C GLU A 236 3.61 -24.40 -17.59
N ALA A 237 2.79 -23.35 -17.69
CA ALA A 237 2.07 -23.01 -18.91
C ALA A 237 3.04 -22.77 -20.10
N PHE A 238 4.16 -22.08 -19.85
CA PHE A 238 5.19 -21.85 -20.87
C PHE A 238 5.95 -23.11 -21.28
N ALA A 239 6.07 -24.10 -20.39
CA ALA A 239 6.62 -25.41 -20.73
C ALA A 239 5.70 -26.15 -21.72
N ASP A 240 4.39 -26.00 -21.55
CA ASP A 240 3.33 -26.59 -22.38
C ASP A 240 2.94 -25.75 -23.62
N ASP A 241 3.80 -24.79 -24.01
CA ASP A 241 3.63 -23.90 -25.17
C ASP A 241 2.39 -22.99 -25.12
N TYR A 242 1.97 -22.62 -23.91
CA TYR A 242 1.05 -21.52 -23.68
C TYR A 242 1.79 -20.21 -23.47
N ALA A 243 1.15 -19.10 -23.84
CA ALA A 243 1.58 -17.76 -23.48
C ALA A 243 0.65 -17.18 -22.42
N LEU A 244 1.19 -16.46 -21.43
CA LEU A 244 0.41 -15.57 -20.59
C LEU A 244 -0.09 -14.39 -21.44
N THR A 245 -1.41 -14.34 -21.65
CA THR A 245 -2.07 -13.38 -22.56
C THR A 245 -2.87 -12.31 -21.83
N SER A 246 -3.32 -12.56 -20.61
CA SER A 246 -4.07 -11.57 -19.83
C SER A 246 -3.93 -11.83 -18.34
N ILE A 247 -3.83 -10.74 -17.58
CA ILE A 247 -4.06 -10.73 -16.13
C ILE A 247 -5.17 -9.71 -15.86
N LYS A 248 -6.17 -10.09 -15.07
CA LYS A 248 -7.30 -9.22 -14.72
C LYS A 248 -7.59 -9.30 -13.23
N VAL A 249 -7.79 -8.15 -12.62
CA VAL A 249 -8.27 -8.02 -11.24
C VAL A 249 -9.62 -7.35 -11.27
N ARG A 250 -10.62 -7.98 -10.65
CA ARG A 250 -11.99 -7.48 -10.59
C ARG A 250 -12.60 -7.76 -9.22
N PRO A 251 -13.56 -6.95 -8.75
CA PRO A 251 -14.37 -7.34 -7.61
C PRO A 251 -14.97 -8.73 -7.79
N ALA A 252 -14.85 -9.58 -6.78
CA ALA A 252 -15.46 -10.89 -6.80
C ALA A 252 -16.96 -10.76 -6.56
N ALA A 253 -17.76 -11.58 -7.25
CA ALA A 253 -19.20 -11.67 -6.98
C ALA A 253 -19.48 -12.17 -5.55
N VAL A 254 -18.55 -12.96 -5.00
CA VAL A 254 -18.59 -13.45 -3.61
C VAL A 254 -17.93 -12.42 -2.70
N GLY A 255 -18.68 -11.92 -1.71
CA GLY A 255 -18.19 -10.96 -0.72
C GLY A 255 -18.72 -9.53 -0.87
N GLY A 256 -19.41 -9.19 -1.96
CA GLY A 256 -19.98 -7.85 -2.16
C GLY A 256 -18.94 -6.73 -2.01
N ASP A 257 -19.31 -5.62 -1.34
CA ASP A 257 -18.43 -4.45 -1.13
C ASP A 257 -17.28 -4.69 -0.12
N GLN A 258 -17.06 -5.93 0.35
CA GLN A 258 -16.06 -6.25 1.40
C GLN A 258 -14.60 -6.25 0.91
N GLY A 259 -14.31 -5.66 -0.25
CA GLY A 259 -12.95 -5.56 -0.79
C GLY A 259 -12.35 -6.91 -1.19
N VAL A 260 -13.18 -7.87 -1.62
CA VAL A 260 -12.71 -9.16 -2.16
C VAL A 260 -12.50 -9.01 -3.67
N MET A 261 -11.28 -9.30 -4.11
CA MET A 261 -10.87 -9.23 -5.50
C MET A 261 -10.63 -10.63 -6.05
N ASN A 262 -11.09 -10.86 -7.28
CA ASN A 262 -10.73 -12.00 -8.08
C ASN A 262 -9.58 -11.64 -9.01
N PHE A 263 -8.41 -12.21 -8.77
CA PHE A 263 -7.24 -12.11 -9.62
C PHE A 263 -7.23 -13.30 -10.58
N THR A 264 -7.29 -13.04 -11.88
CA THR A 264 -7.37 -14.07 -12.93
C THR A 264 -6.21 -13.94 -13.89
N VAL A 265 -5.45 -15.01 -14.08
CA VAL A 265 -4.46 -15.16 -15.15
C VAL A 265 -5.04 -16.00 -16.27
N THR A 266 -4.76 -15.61 -17.51
CA THR A 266 -5.25 -16.27 -18.72
C THR A 266 -4.06 -16.67 -19.57
N TYR A 267 -4.03 -17.94 -19.94
CA TYR A 267 -3.03 -18.53 -20.81
C TYR A 267 -3.68 -18.96 -22.11
N THR A 268 -3.02 -18.71 -23.24
CA THR A 268 -3.50 -19.13 -24.56
C THR A 268 -2.44 -19.98 -25.24
N SER A 269 -2.82 -21.16 -25.73
CA SER A 269 -1.95 -22.07 -26.46
C SER A 269 -1.49 -21.40 -27.76
N ARG A 270 -0.20 -21.45 -28.04
CA ARG A 270 0.39 -20.86 -29.26
C ARG A 270 0.08 -21.64 -30.53
N THR A 271 -0.41 -22.87 -30.41
CA THR A 271 -0.66 -23.78 -31.52
C THR A 271 -2.13 -24.07 -31.77
N THR A 272 -2.96 -24.02 -30.72
CA THR A 272 -4.37 -24.42 -30.80
C THR A 272 -5.36 -23.31 -30.48
N ASP A 273 -4.89 -22.13 -30.06
CA ASP A 273 -5.71 -21.02 -29.53
C ASP A 273 -6.58 -21.40 -28.31
N LEU A 274 -6.38 -22.60 -27.73
CA LEU A 274 -7.06 -23.01 -26.50
C LEU A 274 -6.67 -22.07 -25.37
N THR A 275 -7.68 -21.59 -24.63
CA THR A 275 -7.48 -20.66 -23.51
C THR A 275 -7.81 -21.33 -22.19
N GLU A 276 -6.87 -21.25 -21.26
CA GLU A 276 -7.03 -21.69 -19.87
C GLU A 276 -6.99 -20.48 -18.93
N LYS A 277 -7.85 -20.47 -17.92
CA LYS A 277 -7.87 -19.42 -16.91
C LYS A 277 -7.68 -20.02 -15.53
N TYR A 278 -6.88 -19.34 -14.73
CA TYR A 278 -6.69 -19.66 -13.33
C TYR A 278 -6.96 -18.43 -12.49
N SER A 279 -7.64 -18.60 -11.37
CA SER A 279 -8.03 -17.50 -10.53
C SER A 279 -7.77 -17.75 -9.04
N VAL A 280 -7.65 -16.65 -8.31
CA VAL A 280 -7.46 -16.64 -6.87
C VAL A 280 -8.24 -15.48 -6.26
N LEU A 281 -8.89 -15.73 -5.12
CA LEU A 281 -9.59 -14.70 -4.37
C LEU A 281 -8.65 -14.07 -3.34
N VAL A 282 -8.63 -12.75 -3.29
CA VAL A 282 -7.78 -11.94 -2.41
C VAL A 282 -8.67 -10.99 -1.61
N SER A 283 -8.54 -11.00 -0.30
CA SER A 283 -9.14 -9.97 0.56
C SER A 283 -8.20 -8.77 0.65
N THR A 284 -8.71 -7.57 0.39
CA THR A 284 -7.97 -6.30 0.49
C THR A 284 -8.57 -5.35 1.53
N ARG A 285 -9.43 -5.88 2.40
CA ARG A 285 -10.13 -5.12 3.43
C ARG A 285 -9.19 -4.43 4.43
N TYR A 286 -8.06 -5.07 4.72
CA TYR A 286 -7.06 -4.57 5.66
C TYR A 286 -5.79 -4.14 4.94
N MET A 287 -4.92 -3.43 5.65
CA MET A 287 -3.62 -2.96 5.16
C MET A 287 -2.77 -4.10 4.58
N ASN A 288 -2.87 -5.30 5.16
CA ASN A 288 -2.20 -6.50 4.69
C ASN A 288 -3.19 -7.38 3.93
N PRO A 289 -3.17 -7.43 2.59
CA PRO A 289 -4.00 -8.34 1.84
C PRO A 289 -3.64 -9.80 2.13
N TYR A 290 -4.61 -10.70 1.93
CA TYR A 290 -4.41 -12.13 2.12
C TYR A 290 -5.28 -12.95 1.17
N LEU A 291 -4.84 -14.17 0.89
CA LEU A 291 -5.53 -15.12 0.02
C LEU A 291 -6.74 -15.74 0.73
N LEU A 292 -7.87 -15.81 0.05
CA LEU A 292 -9.07 -16.55 0.48
C LEU A 292 -9.15 -17.94 -0.17
N THR A 293 -8.52 -18.11 -1.33
CA THR A 293 -8.41 -19.40 -2.02
C THR A 293 -6.98 -19.65 -2.46
N ARG A 294 -6.70 -20.89 -2.88
CA ARG A 294 -5.50 -21.17 -3.68
C ARG A 294 -5.79 -20.86 -5.15
N LEU A 295 -4.72 -20.67 -5.93
CA LEU A 295 -4.80 -20.58 -7.38
C LEU A 295 -5.41 -21.89 -7.91
N GLY A 296 -6.48 -21.76 -8.70
CA GLY A 296 -7.15 -22.91 -9.28
C GLY A 296 -7.80 -22.58 -10.62
N PRO A 297 -8.19 -23.60 -11.40
CA PRO A 297 -8.88 -23.39 -12.67
C PRO A 297 -10.17 -22.58 -12.50
N SER A 298 -10.45 -21.69 -13.45
CA SER A 298 -11.68 -20.88 -13.48
C SER A 298 -12.30 -20.90 -14.88
N LEU A 299 -13.63 -20.79 -14.94
CA LEU A 299 -14.39 -20.76 -16.21
C LEU A 299 -14.21 -19.44 -16.98
#